data_AF-A0A1I1DWF0-F1
#
_entry.id   AF-A0A1I1DWF0-F1
#
_cell.length_a   1.000
_cell.length_b   1.000
_cell.length_c   1.000
_cell.angle_alpha   90.00
_cell.angle_beta   90.00
_cell.angle_gamma   90.00
#
_symmetry.space_group_name_H-M   'P 1'
#
loop_
_entity.id
_entity.type
_entity.pdbx_description
1 polymer ?
#
loop_
_entity_poly.entity_id
_entity_poly.type
_entity_poly.pdbx_seq_one_letter_code
_entity_poly.pdbx_strand_id
1 'polypeptide(L)'
;MISANRYLQDVFIPQFWQQKIEVNAKNTDSEFTSVPAHLNLDDVCVLKEYRKIRNDHTFSYGNKFYLIESPLKHSIAKQKIEIRKTSNNGFIAYFGGRNLAVSEVIEPTKLSMEDLEIQKKMDVLALADKLGNVSEASRISGISRDTIYRHRRLIKEGGKEALKRQVTQDLRHKNRTDEELEKLVIDFSLQNPHLG
;
A
#
# COMPACT_ATOMS: atom_id res chain seq x y z
N MET A 1 27.80 -12.24 13.43
CA MET A 1 28.56 -13.25 14.20
C MET A 1 30.08 -13.15 14.01
N ILE A 2 30.58 -12.96 12.78
CA ILE A 2 32.04 -12.90 12.51
C ILE A 2 32.76 -11.78 13.28
N SER A 3 32.15 -10.59 13.39
CA SER A 3 32.74 -9.44 14.11
C SER A 3 32.82 -9.63 15.63
N ALA A 4 31.80 -10.26 16.23
CA ALA A 4 31.77 -10.54 17.67
C ALA A 4 32.83 -11.58 18.06
N ASN A 5 32.97 -12.63 17.23
CA ASN A 5 34.00 -13.65 17.43
C ASN A 5 35.41 -13.06 17.31
N ARG A 6 35.62 -12.13 16.36
CA ARG A 6 36.91 -11.42 16.22
C ARG A 6 37.26 -10.61 17.46
N TYR A 7 36.29 -9.89 18.03
CA TYR A 7 36.53 -9.11 19.25
C TYR A 7 36.95 -9.99 20.42
N LEU A 8 36.28 -11.13 20.63
CA LEU A 8 36.61 -12.06 21.73
C LEU A 8 38.01 -12.67 21.61
N GLN A 9 38.53 -12.81 20.39
CA GLN A 9 39.83 -13.45 20.14
C GLN A 9 40.98 -12.43 20.07
N ASP A 10 40.76 -11.29 19.42
CA ASP A 10 41.87 -10.37 19.07
C ASP A 10 41.92 -9.11 19.94
N VAL A 11 40.82 -8.76 20.61
CA VAL A 11 40.68 -7.47 21.31
C VAL A 11 40.34 -7.63 22.78
N PHE A 12 39.48 -8.61 23.11
CA PHE A 12 39.12 -8.91 24.48
C PHE A 12 40.35 -9.41 25.23
N ILE A 13 40.58 -8.89 26.44
CA ILE A 13 41.73 -9.24 27.28
C ILE A 13 41.18 -10.02 28.48
N PRO A 14 41.11 -11.37 28.41
CA PRO A 14 40.46 -12.17 29.43
C PRO A 14 41.11 -11.98 30.80
N GLN A 15 42.43 -11.89 30.84
CA GLN A 15 43.19 -11.75 32.08
C GLN A 15 42.83 -10.48 32.86
N PHE A 16 42.67 -9.36 32.18
CA PHE A 16 42.25 -8.11 32.81
C PHE A 16 40.80 -8.21 33.31
N TRP A 17 39.91 -8.75 32.48
CA TRP A 17 38.49 -8.86 32.80
C TRP A 17 38.24 -9.77 34.00
N GLN A 18 38.85 -10.96 34.02
CA GLN A 18 38.74 -11.94 35.10
C GLN A 18 39.24 -11.38 36.44
N GLN A 19 40.29 -10.56 36.42
CA GLN A 19 40.87 -10.01 37.64
C GLN A 19 40.16 -8.77 38.18
N LYS A 20 39.57 -7.94 37.31
CA LYS A 20 39.10 -6.60 37.67
C LYS A 20 37.60 -6.39 37.53
N ILE A 21 36.91 -7.21 36.74
CA ILE A 21 35.52 -6.97 36.33
C ILE A 21 34.63 -8.19 36.59
N GLU A 22 35.17 -9.41 36.46
CA GLU A 22 34.38 -10.62 36.64
C GLU A 22 33.81 -10.73 38.05
N VAL A 23 32.50 -10.95 38.11
CA VAL A 23 31.76 -11.13 39.35
C VAL A 23 31.54 -12.63 39.53
N ASN A 24 32.13 -13.20 40.58
CA ASN A 24 31.93 -14.60 40.91
C ASN A 24 30.45 -14.89 41.18
N ALA A 25 29.90 -15.91 40.52
CA ALA A 25 28.55 -16.35 40.76
C ALA A 25 28.41 -16.85 42.21
N LYS A 26 27.33 -16.47 42.89
CA LYS A 26 27.03 -16.94 44.25
C LYS A 26 26.63 -18.41 44.27
N ASN A 27 26.05 -18.89 43.17
CA ASN A 27 25.69 -20.28 42.94
C ASN A 27 26.48 -20.77 41.71
N THR A 28 27.28 -21.81 41.88
CA THR A 28 28.04 -22.44 40.80
C THR A 28 27.21 -23.46 40.02
N ASP A 29 26.07 -23.87 40.56
CA ASP A 29 25.17 -24.80 39.90
C ASP A 29 24.36 -24.04 38.85
N SER A 30 24.27 -24.63 37.66
CA SER A 30 23.47 -24.07 36.58
C SER A 30 21.98 -24.16 36.95
N GLU A 31 21.35 -23.00 37.16
CA GLU A 31 19.88 -22.89 37.29
C GLU A 31 19.19 -22.90 35.92
N PHE A 32 19.95 -23.12 34.83
CA PHE A 32 19.38 -23.24 33.49
C PHE A 32 18.43 -24.44 33.42
N THR A 33 17.15 -24.13 33.24
CA THR A 33 16.13 -25.15 32.96
C THR A 33 15.89 -25.17 31.46
N SER A 34 15.99 -26.35 30.84
CA SER A 34 15.67 -26.49 29.42
C SER A 34 14.19 -26.15 29.19
N VAL A 35 13.92 -25.54 28.04
CA VAL A 35 12.55 -25.21 27.66
C VAL A 35 11.76 -26.52 27.53
N PRO A 36 10.60 -26.65 28.22
CA PRO A 36 9.78 -27.85 28.09
C PRO A 36 9.40 -28.09 26.63
N ALA A 37 9.45 -29.35 26.17
CA ALA A 37 9.22 -29.69 24.76
C ALA A 37 7.83 -29.27 24.21
N HIS A 38 6.86 -29.07 25.09
CA HIS A 38 5.51 -28.60 24.73
C HIS A 38 5.39 -27.07 24.63
N LEU A 39 6.42 -26.32 25.03
CA LEU A 39 6.43 -24.86 25.03
C LEU A 39 7.15 -24.35 23.79
N ASN A 40 6.41 -23.69 22.90
CA ASN A 40 6.98 -22.99 21.76
C ASN A 40 7.38 -21.57 22.17
N LEU A 41 8.67 -21.26 22.21
CA LEU A 41 9.16 -19.90 22.53
C LEU A 41 8.68 -18.85 21.53
N ASP A 42 8.41 -19.23 20.28
CA ASP A 42 7.89 -18.33 19.26
C ASP A 42 6.47 -17.85 19.57
N ASP A 43 5.73 -18.57 20.45
CA ASP A 43 4.41 -18.14 20.95
C ASP A 43 4.52 -17.31 22.24
N VAL A 44 5.67 -17.34 22.92
CA VAL A 44 5.92 -16.62 24.16
C VAL A 44 6.50 -15.23 23.87
N CYS A 45 7.48 -15.15 22.99
CA CYS A 45 8.20 -13.92 22.64
C CYS A 45 7.51 -13.14 21.50
N VAL A 46 6.22 -12.83 21.66
CA VAL A 46 5.41 -12.10 20.66
C VAL A 46 4.92 -10.76 21.16
N LEU A 47 4.85 -9.79 20.25
CA LEU A 47 4.12 -8.55 20.50
C LEU A 47 2.64 -8.78 20.23
N LYS A 48 1.81 -8.54 21.25
CA LYS A 48 0.36 -8.69 21.19
C LYS A 48 -0.31 -7.34 21.01
N GLU A 49 -1.19 -7.24 20.02
CA GLU A 49 -2.03 -6.08 19.76
C GLU A 49 -3.48 -6.53 19.63
N TYR A 50 -4.43 -5.77 20.17
CA TYR A 50 -5.84 -6.16 20.11
C TYR A 50 -6.60 -5.33 19.07
N ARG A 51 -7.34 -6.00 18.18
CA ARG A 51 -8.19 -5.34 17.17
C ARG A 51 -9.65 -5.74 17.34
N LYS A 52 -10.56 -4.80 17.17
CA LYS A 52 -12.01 -5.06 17.21
C LYS A 52 -12.50 -5.47 15.84
N ILE A 53 -13.26 -6.57 15.78
CA ILE A 53 -13.87 -7.06 14.54
C ILE A 53 -15.09 -6.21 14.21
N ARG A 54 -15.27 -5.88 12.93
CA ARG A 54 -16.44 -5.20 12.38
C ARG A 54 -17.63 -6.16 12.19
N ASN A 55 -18.74 -5.65 11.69
CA ASN A 55 -19.96 -6.45 11.48
C ASN A 55 -19.83 -7.44 10.31
N ASP A 56 -19.01 -7.11 9.32
CA ASP A 56 -18.66 -7.91 8.14
C ASP A 56 -17.55 -8.94 8.41
N HIS A 57 -17.20 -9.17 9.69
CA HIS A 57 -16.09 -10.02 10.10
C HIS A 57 -14.72 -9.61 9.55
N THR A 58 -14.53 -8.34 9.22
CA THR A 58 -13.22 -7.77 8.89
C THR A 58 -12.59 -7.06 10.07
N PHE A 59 -11.26 -6.91 10.03
CA PHE A 59 -10.52 -6.05 10.95
C PHE A 59 -9.41 -5.29 10.21
N SER A 60 -9.04 -4.12 10.74
CA SER A 60 -7.92 -3.35 10.23
C SER A 60 -6.64 -3.71 10.95
N TYR A 61 -5.55 -3.88 10.21
CA TYR A 61 -4.20 -4.01 10.75
C TYR A 61 -3.17 -3.54 9.69
N GLY A 62 -2.12 -2.81 10.09
CA GLY A 62 -1.06 -2.40 9.15
C GLY A 62 -1.53 -1.60 7.92
N ASN A 63 -2.51 -0.71 8.08
CA ASN A 63 -3.16 0.04 6.98
C ASN A 63 -3.84 -0.83 5.91
N LYS A 64 -4.14 -2.08 6.24
CA LYS A 64 -4.85 -3.04 5.39
C LYS A 64 -6.07 -3.57 6.12
N PHE A 65 -7.00 -4.15 5.36
CA PHE A 65 -8.14 -4.87 5.90
C PHE A 65 -7.94 -6.36 5.71
N TYR A 66 -8.43 -7.13 6.68
CA TYR A 66 -8.36 -8.58 6.65
C TYR A 66 -9.73 -9.17 6.96
N LEU A 67 -10.14 -10.16 6.18
CA LEU A 67 -11.36 -10.94 6.37
C LEU A 67 -11.02 -12.20 7.16
N ILE A 68 -11.86 -12.54 8.14
CA ILE A 68 -11.73 -13.79 8.88
C ILE A 68 -12.45 -14.91 8.12
N GLU A 69 -11.70 -15.88 7.62
CA GLU A 69 -12.21 -17.00 6.81
C GLU A 69 -12.51 -18.26 7.63
N SER A 70 -12.01 -18.33 8.87
CA SER A 70 -12.21 -19.50 9.72
C SER A 70 -13.70 -19.83 9.90
N PRO A 71 -14.09 -21.12 9.92
CA PRO A 71 -15.46 -21.52 10.22
C PRO A 71 -15.81 -21.17 11.67
N LEU A 72 -16.69 -20.20 11.84
CA LEU A 72 -17.14 -19.74 13.15
C LEU A 72 -18.50 -20.35 13.49
N LYS A 73 -18.60 -20.98 14.68
CA LYS A 73 -19.88 -21.51 15.17
C LYS A 73 -20.92 -20.40 15.41
N HIS A 74 -20.45 -19.24 15.86
CA HIS A 74 -21.26 -18.04 16.11
C HIS A 74 -20.49 -16.82 15.60
N SER A 75 -21.22 -15.77 15.21
CA SER A 75 -20.60 -14.50 14.83
C SER A 75 -19.76 -13.95 15.98
N ILE A 76 -18.54 -13.53 15.65
CA ILE A 76 -17.61 -12.85 16.57
C ILE A 76 -17.52 -11.36 16.25
N ALA A 77 -18.48 -10.82 15.50
CA ALA A 77 -18.56 -9.40 15.22
C ALA A 77 -18.53 -8.58 16.52
N LYS A 78 -17.87 -7.42 16.47
CA LYS A 78 -17.68 -6.50 17.61
C LYS A 78 -16.79 -7.06 18.74
N GLN A 79 -16.31 -8.29 18.66
CA GLN A 79 -15.38 -8.84 19.65
C GLN A 79 -13.94 -8.42 19.36
N LYS A 80 -13.04 -8.58 20.35
CA LYS A 80 -11.62 -8.30 20.20
C LYS A 80 -10.86 -9.56 19.81
N ILE A 81 -9.95 -9.44 18.85
CA ILE A 81 -8.98 -10.48 18.49
C ILE A 81 -7.58 -10.06 18.91
N GLU A 82 -6.75 -11.06 19.18
CA GLU A 82 -5.33 -10.92 19.50
C GLU A 82 -4.51 -11.08 18.22
N ILE A 83 -3.80 -10.02 17.83
CA ILE A 83 -2.83 -10.02 16.74
C ILE A 83 -1.45 -10.24 17.36
N ARG A 84 -0.78 -11.33 16.99
CA ARG A 84 0.58 -11.65 17.42
C ARG A 84 1.54 -11.32 16.29
N LYS A 85 2.52 -10.45 16.55
CA LYS A 85 3.61 -10.15 15.60
C LYS A 85 4.75 -11.13 15.85
N THR A 86 5.15 -11.82 14.80
CA THR A 86 6.34 -12.68 14.79
C THR A 86 7.52 -11.90 14.20
N SER A 87 8.75 -12.32 14.48
CA SER A 87 9.98 -11.72 13.94
C SER A 87 10.01 -11.64 12.40
N ASN A 88 9.31 -12.54 11.70
CA ASN A 88 9.25 -12.62 10.24
C ASN A 88 8.11 -11.77 9.64
N ASN A 89 8.12 -10.45 9.85
CA ASN A 89 7.31 -9.40 9.19
C ASN A 89 5.80 -9.68 8.96
N GLY A 90 5.25 -10.71 9.60
CA GLY A 90 3.89 -11.21 9.46
C GLY A 90 3.19 -11.20 10.81
N PHE A 91 1.91 -11.54 10.78
CA PHE A 91 1.11 -11.62 11.99
C PHE A 91 0.23 -12.87 11.97
N ILE A 92 -0.15 -13.30 13.16
CA ILE A 92 -1.13 -14.36 13.36
C ILE A 92 -2.27 -13.80 14.19
N ALA A 93 -3.50 -14.07 13.77
CA ALA A 93 -4.70 -13.64 14.49
C ALA A 93 -5.24 -14.78 15.36
N TYR A 94 -5.59 -14.46 16.61
CA TYR A 94 -6.17 -15.39 17.57
C TYR A 94 -7.47 -14.86 18.14
N PHE A 95 -8.41 -15.77 18.40
CA PHE A 95 -9.64 -15.49 19.13
C PHE A 95 -9.95 -16.63 20.09
N GLY A 96 -10.06 -16.34 21.40
CA GLY A 96 -10.35 -17.35 22.42
C GLY A 96 -9.37 -18.53 22.43
N GLY A 97 -8.08 -18.26 22.17
CA GLY A 97 -7.02 -19.29 22.09
C GLY A 97 -6.97 -20.07 20.77
N ARG A 98 -7.84 -19.78 19.80
CA ARG A 98 -7.83 -20.41 18.47
C ARG A 98 -7.19 -19.50 17.43
N ASN A 99 -6.34 -20.07 16.58
CA ASN A 99 -5.78 -19.38 15.41
C ASN A 99 -6.88 -19.15 14.37
N LEU A 100 -6.94 -17.94 13.81
CA LEU A 100 -7.86 -17.54 12.75
C LEU A 100 -7.13 -17.51 11.40
N ALA A 101 -7.70 -18.20 10.41
CA ALA A 101 -7.36 -18.02 9.00
C ALA A 101 -7.91 -16.67 8.54
N VAL A 102 -7.03 -15.85 7.97
CA VAL A 102 -7.36 -14.49 7.53
C VAL A 102 -6.79 -14.23 6.14
N SER A 103 -7.55 -13.53 5.29
CA SER A 103 -7.11 -13.07 3.97
C SER A 103 -7.15 -11.56 3.88
N GLU A 104 -6.21 -10.97 3.13
CA GLU A 104 -6.19 -9.53 2.89
C GLU A 104 -7.35 -9.14 1.97
N VAL A 105 -8.17 -8.19 2.42
CA VAL A 105 -9.23 -7.60 1.62
C VAL A 105 -8.59 -6.57 0.70
N ILE A 106 -8.51 -6.92 -0.58
CA ILE A 106 -8.11 -5.98 -1.64
C ILE A 106 -9.39 -5.26 -2.06
N GLU A 107 -9.61 -4.05 -1.52
CA GLU A 107 -10.63 -3.18 -2.08
C GLU A 107 -10.25 -2.87 -3.53
N PRO A 108 -11.19 -3.00 -4.49
CA PRO A 108 -10.89 -2.60 -5.86
C PRO A 108 -10.49 -1.13 -5.84
N THR A 109 -9.25 -0.84 -6.24
CA THR A 109 -8.74 0.54 -6.29
C THR A 109 -9.75 1.39 -7.03
N LYS A 110 -10.29 2.41 -6.35
CA LYS A 110 -11.16 3.39 -7.00
C LYS A 110 -10.36 3.99 -8.17
N LEU A 111 -10.78 3.67 -9.39
CA LEU A 111 -10.15 4.18 -10.62
C LEU A 111 -10.00 5.71 -10.51
N SER A 112 -8.89 6.25 -11.00
CA SER A 112 -8.74 7.70 -11.06
C SER A 112 -9.88 8.29 -11.92
N MET A 113 -10.17 9.58 -11.76
CA MET A 113 -11.21 10.23 -12.59
C MET A 113 -10.90 10.10 -14.09
N GLU A 114 -9.61 10.14 -14.45
CA GLU A 114 -9.14 9.95 -15.82
C GLU A 114 -9.39 8.54 -16.32
N ASP A 115 -9.08 7.53 -15.52
CA ASP A 115 -9.32 6.12 -15.87
C ASP A 115 -10.81 5.83 -16.02
N LEU A 116 -11.66 6.43 -15.17
CA LEU A 116 -13.11 6.29 -15.27
C LEU A 116 -13.66 6.92 -16.56
N GLU A 117 -13.10 8.04 -16.99
CA GLU A 117 -13.46 8.68 -18.27
C GLU A 117 -13.06 7.82 -19.47
N ILE A 118 -11.86 7.23 -19.44
CA ILE A 118 -11.39 6.29 -20.46
C ILE A 118 -12.29 5.05 -20.49
N GLN A 119 -12.62 4.49 -19.33
CA GLN A 119 -13.48 3.31 -19.24
C GLN A 119 -14.86 3.56 -19.86
N LYS A 120 -15.48 4.72 -19.57
CA LYS A 120 -16.77 5.10 -20.18
C LYS A 120 -16.68 5.18 -21.72
N LYS A 121 -15.60 5.74 -22.26
CA LYS A 121 -15.36 5.78 -23.72
C LYS A 121 -15.20 4.37 -24.29
N MET A 122 -14.61 3.45 -23.52
CA MET A 122 -14.47 2.02 -23.90
C MET A 122 -15.78 1.27 -23.88
N ASP A 123 -16.61 1.49 -22.87
CA ASP A 123 -17.90 0.84 -22.77
C ASP A 123 -18.81 1.21 -23.95
N VAL A 124 -18.72 2.45 -24.44
CA VAL A 124 -19.50 2.91 -25.60
C VAL A 124 -19.05 2.24 -26.90
N LEU A 125 -17.75 2.00 -27.05
CA LEU A 125 -17.24 1.29 -28.21
C LEU A 125 -17.57 -0.20 -28.16
N ALA A 126 -17.44 -0.81 -26.98
CA ALA A 126 -17.87 -2.18 -26.75
C ALA A 126 -19.37 -2.35 -27.01
N LEU A 127 -20.19 -1.36 -26.64
CA LEU A 127 -21.62 -1.33 -26.96
C LEU A 127 -21.85 -1.27 -28.48
N ALA A 128 -21.12 -0.42 -29.19
CA ALA A 128 -21.21 -0.33 -30.65
C ALA A 128 -20.83 -1.63 -31.35
N ASP A 129 -19.77 -2.31 -30.89
CA ASP A 129 -19.34 -3.60 -31.44
C ASP A 129 -20.34 -4.71 -31.12
N LYS A 130 -20.89 -4.74 -29.89
CA LYS A 130 -21.91 -5.71 -29.48
C LYS A 130 -23.21 -5.57 -30.30
N LEU A 131 -23.60 -4.35 -30.62
CA LEU A 131 -24.81 -4.07 -31.41
C LEU A 131 -24.57 -4.20 -32.92
N GLY A 132 -23.31 -4.16 -33.37
CA GLY A 132 -22.97 -4.06 -34.79
C GLY A 132 -23.47 -2.78 -35.47
N ASN A 133 -23.95 -1.80 -34.71
CA ASN A 133 -24.59 -0.59 -35.22
C ASN A 133 -24.25 0.63 -34.36
N VAL A 134 -23.50 1.57 -34.95
CA VAL A 134 -23.06 2.81 -34.30
C VAL A 134 -24.21 3.78 -34.04
N SER A 135 -25.23 3.80 -34.89
CA SER A 135 -26.40 4.67 -34.70
C SER A 135 -27.23 4.24 -33.50
N GLU A 136 -27.43 2.93 -33.31
CA GLU A 136 -28.11 2.40 -32.13
C GLU A 136 -27.29 2.61 -30.85
N ALA A 137 -25.98 2.38 -30.91
CA ALA A 137 -25.09 2.67 -29.78
C ALA A 137 -25.11 4.16 -29.41
N SER A 138 -25.17 5.06 -30.41
CA SER A 138 -25.30 6.50 -30.20
C SER A 138 -26.62 6.86 -29.49
N ARG A 139 -27.73 6.26 -29.92
CA ARG A 139 -29.06 6.44 -29.31
C ARG A 139 -29.11 5.96 -27.85
N ILE A 140 -28.48 4.83 -27.55
CA ILE A 140 -28.47 4.23 -26.21
C ILE A 140 -27.50 4.95 -25.27
N SER A 141 -26.29 5.26 -25.74
CA SER A 141 -25.26 5.90 -24.91
C SER A 141 -25.41 7.41 -24.77
N GLY A 142 -26.16 8.07 -25.65
CA GLY A 142 -26.26 9.53 -25.73
C GLY A 142 -25.02 10.21 -26.33
N ILE A 143 -24.05 9.45 -26.82
CA ILE A 143 -22.83 9.97 -27.47
C ILE A 143 -23.05 10.08 -28.98
N SER A 144 -22.62 11.17 -29.61
CA SER A 144 -22.76 11.35 -31.05
C SER A 144 -22.01 10.28 -31.85
N ARG A 145 -22.58 9.85 -32.98
CA ARG A 145 -21.95 8.91 -33.93
C ARG A 145 -20.52 9.34 -34.30
N ASP A 146 -20.32 10.63 -34.57
CA ASP A 146 -19.00 11.19 -34.92
C ASP A 146 -17.97 10.99 -33.80
N THR A 147 -18.39 11.14 -32.54
CA THR A 147 -17.52 10.93 -31.38
C THR A 147 -17.13 9.46 -31.26
N ILE A 148 -18.06 8.53 -31.50
CA ILE A 148 -17.80 7.09 -31.51
C ILE A 148 -16.78 6.75 -32.61
N TYR A 149 -16.96 7.26 -33.83
CA TYR A 149 -15.98 7.07 -34.91
C TYR A 149 -14.61 7.65 -34.57
N ARG A 150 -14.56 8.84 -33.96
CA ARG A 150 -13.31 9.46 -33.50
C ARG A 150 -12.60 8.61 -32.44
N HIS A 151 -13.32 8.08 -31.45
CA HIS A 151 -12.73 7.21 -30.43
C HIS A 151 -12.19 5.91 -31.04
N ARG A 152 -12.92 5.31 -32.00
CA ARG A 152 -12.45 4.12 -32.72
C ARG A 152 -11.15 4.39 -33.48
N ARG A 153 -11.03 5.57 -34.09
CA ARG A 153 -9.80 6.01 -34.78
C ARG A 153 -8.64 6.20 -33.79
N LEU A 154 -8.87 6.90 -32.68
CA LEU A 154 -7.85 7.14 -31.65
C LEU A 154 -7.27 5.83 -31.08
N ILE A 155 -8.11 4.83 -30.84
CA ILE A 155 -7.64 3.51 -30.39
C ILE A 155 -6.78 2.81 -31.43
N LYS A 156 -7.18 2.91 -32.70
CA LYS A 156 -6.42 2.31 -33.80
C LYS A 156 -5.03 2.95 -33.93
N GLU A 157 -4.91 4.24 -33.66
CA GLU A 157 -3.66 5.01 -33.78
C GLU A 157 -2.77 4.92 -32.53
N GLY A 158 -3.34 4.93 -31.32
CA GLY A 158 -2.56 5.02 -30.07
C GLY A 158 -3.12 4.24 -28.87
N GLY A 159 -3.98 3.24 -29.13
CA GLY A 159 -4.52 2.36 -28.09
C GLY A 159 -5.42 3.07 -27.07
N LYS A 160 -5.54 2.50 -25.88
CA LYS A 160 -6.40 3.05 -24.81
C LYS A 160 -5.92 4.41 -24.32
N GLU A 161 -4.61 4.61 -24.28
CA GLU A 161 -3.98 5.85 -23.83
C GLU A 161 -4.36 7.06 -24.71
N ALA A 162 -4.61 6.85 -26.00
CA ALA A 162 -5.02 7.92 -26.91
C ALA A 162 -6.42 8.51 -26.60
N LEU A 163 -7.21 7.88 -25.74
CA LEU A 163 -8.51 8.38 -25.31
C LEU A 163 -8.42 9.34 -24.13
N LYS A 164 -7.22 9.47 -23.53
CA LYS A 164 -6.94 10.49 -22.53
C LYS A 164 -7.25 11.86 -23.10
N ARG A 165 -7.68 12.75 -22.21
CA ARG A 165 -7.90 14.15 -22.58
C ARG A 165 -6.56 14.72 -23.03
N GLN A 166 -6.45 15.01 -24.32
CA GLN A 166 -5.31 15.73 -24.85
C GLN A 166 -5.43 17.18 -24.37
N VAL A 167 -4.55 17.56 -23.44
CA VAL A 167 -4.34 18.95 -23.07
C VAL A 167 -3.25 19.47 -23.98
N THR A 168 -3.54 20.51 -24.76
CA THR A 168 -2.49 21.21 -25.50
C THR A 168 -1.64 21.95 -24.48
N GLN A 169 -0.48 21.39 -24.14
CA GLN A 169 0.53 22.12 -23.38
C GLN A 169 0.96 23.34 -24.20
N ASP A 170 1.10 24.48 -23.53
CA ASP A 170 1.73 25.70 -24.05
C ASP A 170 0.98 26.41 -25.19
N LEU A 171 -0.35 26.50 -25.10
CA LEU A 171 -1.11 27.47 -25.91
C LEU A 171 -0.74 28.91 -25.52
N ARG A 172 0.24 29.49 -26.22
CA ARG A 172 0.59 30.90 -26.09
C ARG A 172 -0.31 31.75 -26.98
N HIS A 173 -1.14 32.60 -26.35
CA HIS A 173 -2.06 33.47 -27.07
C HIS A 173 -1.31 34.55 -27.86
N LYS A 174 -1.75 34.86 -29.07
CA LYS A 174 -1.08 35.84 -29.96
C LYS A 174 -1.03 37.26 -29.38
N ASN A 175 -1.97 37.60 -28.51
CA ASN A 175 -2.00 38.91 -27.84
C ASN A 175 -1.22 38.92 -26.50
N ARG A 176 -0.44 37.87 -26.20
CA ARG A 176 0.44 37.86 -25.02
C ARG A 176 1.68 38.70 -25.35
N THR A 177 2.23 39.37 -24.33
CA THR A 177 3.49 40.09 -24.40
C THR A 177 4.63 39.17 -24.84
N ASP A 178 5.67 39.74 -25.45
CA ASP A 178 6.88 39.02 -25.85
C ASP A 178 7.53 38.27 -24.68
N GLU A 179 8.19 37.13 -24.97
CA GLU A 179 8.62 36.19 -23.93
C GLU A 179 9.78 36.76 -23.12
N GLU A 180 10.67 37.46 -23.82
CA GLU A 180 11.82 38.09 -23.19
C GLU A 180 11.36 39.21 -22.27
N LEU A 181 10.39 40.01 -22.73
CA LEU A 181 9.82 41.09 -21.93
C LEU A 181 9.05 40.57 -20.72
N GLU A 182 8.25 39.52 -20.87
CA GLU A 182 7.54 38.88 -19.75
C GLU A 182 8.54 38.36 -18.71
N LYS A 183 9.58 37.65 -19.16
CA LYS A 183 10.61 37.10 -18.27
C LYS A 183 11.38 38.20 -17.55
N LEU A 184 11.72 39.28 -18.25
CA LEU A 184 12.36 40.47 -17.66
C LEU A 184 11.49 41.08 -16.55
N VAL A 185 10.18 41.21 -16.78
CA VAL A 185 9.25 41.77 -15.79
C VAL A 185 9.11 40.85 -14.57
N ILE A 186 9.06 39.53 -14.79
CA ILE A 186 9.03 38.54 -13.71
C ILE A 186 10.30 38.64 -12.87
N ASP A 187 11.47 38.63 -13.50
CA ASP A 187 12.75 38.73 -12.82
C ASP A 187 12.88 40.05 -12.05
N PHE A 188 12.48 41.16 -12.67
CA PHE A 188 12.45 42.47 -12.02
C PHE A 188 11.56 42.48 -10.76
N SER A 189 10.38 41.85 -10.84
CA SER A 189 9.43 41.76 -9.71
C SER A 189 9.97 40.88 -8.59
N LEU A 190 10.63 39.76 -8.93
CA LEU A 190 11.27 38.88 -7.97
C LEU A 190 12.44 39.56 -7.25
N GLN A 191 13.21 40.40 -7.96
CA GLN A 191 14.30 41.19 -7.38
C GLN A 191 13.80 42.36 -6.53
N ASN A 192 12.61 42.89 -6.82
CA ASN A 192 12.03 44.04 -6.13
C ASN A 192 10.61 43.77 -5.60
N PRO A 193 10.44 42.91 -4.57
CA PRO A 193 9.11 42.51 -4.08
C PRO A 193 8.29 43.66 -3.48
N HIS A 194 8.93 44.78 -3.14
CA HIS A 194 8.30 45.94 -2.51
C HIS A 194 7.69 46.93 -3.51
N LEU A 195 7.92 46.74 -4.83
CA LEU A 195 7.38 47.60 -5.89
C LEU A 195 6.05 47.09 -6.46
N GLY A 196 5.54 45.95 -5.96
CA GLY A 196 4.31 45.31 -6.41
C GLY A 196 3.08 45.70 -5.61
#